data_AF-A0A1R1Y575-F1
#
_entry.id   AF-A0A1R1Y575-F1
#
_cell.length_a   1.000
_cell.length_b   1.000
_cell.length_c   1.000
_cell.angle_alpha   90.00
_cell.angle_beta   90.00
_cell.angle_gamma   90.00
#
_symmetry.space_group_name_H-M   'P 1'
#
loop_
_entity.id
_entity.type
_entity.pdbx_description
1 polymer ?
#
loop_
_entity_poly.entity_id
_entity_poly.type
_entity_poly.pdbx_seq_one_letter_code
_entity_poly.pdbx_strand_id
1 'polypeptide(L)'
;MTFNIHGIKSVKSEQELFLQKSKPDILLLQETYLSKKTYRCRIPGYSCIESKSEITKGGTGLLIGVRDKSGLKITELNINPTWMSGEILGSLDKKIALN
;
A
#
# COMPACT_ATOMS: atom_id res chain seq x y z
N MET A 1 -4.30 5.88 7.08
CA MET A 1 -5.29 6.43 6.13
C MET A 1 -5.89 5.28 5.33
N THR A 2 -7.21 5.28 5.12
CA THR A 2 -7.90 4.28 4.30
C THR A 2 -8.70 4.98 3.20
N PHE A 3 -8.70 4.44 1.98
CA PHE A 3 -9.46 5.01 0.87
C PHE A 3 -9.80 3.97 -0.20
N ASN A 4 -11.06 3.97 -0.64
CA ASN A 4 -11.49 3.19 -1.80
C ASN A 4 -11.15 3.99 -3.08
N ILE A 5 -10.19 3.48 -3.86
CA ILE A 5 -9.62 4.22 -5.01
C ILE A 5 -10.31 3.92 -6.34
N HIS A 6 -11.19 2.93 -6.39
CA HIS A 6 -11.91 2.53 -7.61
C HIS A 6 -11.01 2.39 -8.86
N GLY A 7 -9.87 1.72 -8.68
CA GLY A 7 -8.89 1.44 -9.73
C GLY A 7 -7.68 2.38 -9.68
N ILE A 8 -6.50 1.82 -9.38
CA ILE A 8 -5.29 2.64 -9.18
C ILE A 8 -4.73 3.26 -10.46
N LYS A 9 -5.07 2.68 -11.63
CA LYS A 9 -4.54 3.11 -12.92
C LYS A 9 -5.15 4.43 -13.39
N SER A 10 -6.41 4.70 -13.07
CA SER A 10 -7.12 5.92 -13.49
C SER A 10 -6.77 7.13 -12.64
N VAL A 11 -6.41 6.93 -11.36
CA VAL A 11 -6.24 8.02 -10.38
C VAL A 11 -4.78 8.29 -9.99
N LYS A 12 -3.81 7.69 -10.68
CA LYS A 12 -2.41 7.65 -10.24
C LYS A 12 -1.81 9.03 -9.91
N SER A 13 -1.95 10.01 -10.80
CA SER A 13 -1.34 11.35 -10.60
C SER A 13 -1.98 12.11 -9.43
N GLU A 14 -3.30 12.01 -9.28
CA GLU A 14 -4.02 12.64 -8.18
C GLU A 14 -3.68 11.99 -6.85
N GLN A 15 -3.62 10.66 -6.84
CA GLN A 15 -3.20 9.88 -5.68
C GLN A 15 -1.78 10.25 -5.25
N GLU A 16 -0.83 10.34 -6.18
CA GLU A 16 0.55 10.74 -5.86
C GLU A 16 0.61 12.14 -5.26
N LEU A 17 -0.10 13.12 -5.84
CA LEU A 17 -0.18 14.48 -5.30
C LEU A 17 -0.80 14.49 -3.89
N PHE A 18 -1.87 13.71 -3.68
CA PHE A 18 -2.54 13.62 -2.39
C PHE A 18 -1.63 12.99 -1.33
N LEU A 19 -0.93 11.90 -1.65
CA LEU A 19 0.01 11.24 -0.74
C LEU A 19 1.23 12.10 -0.41
N GLN A 20 1.68 12.95 -1.35
CA GLN A 20 2.74 13.94 -1.09
C GLN A 20 2.31 15.00 -0.07
N LYS A 21 1.03 15.36 -0.03
CA LYS A 21 0.48 16.35 0.93
C LYS A 21 0.15 15.72 2.27
N SER A 22 -0.61 14.63 2.28
CA SER A 22 -1.11 13.98 3.51
C SER A 22 -0.05 13.16 4.23
N LYS A 23 0.89 12.57 3.50
CA LYS A 23 2.01 11.77 4.02
C LYS A 23 1.64 10.76 5.13
N PRO A 24 0.57 9.96 4.97
CA PRO A 24 0.20 8.98 5.99
C PRO A 24 1.31 7.96 6.24
N ASP A 25 1.50 7.53 7.48
CA ASP A 25 2.47 6.46 7.79
C ASP A 25 2.00 5.08 7.33
N ILE A 26 0.68 4.85 7.39
CA ILE A 26 0.02 3.62 6.96
C ILE A 26 -1.06 3.98 5.95
N LEU A 27 -1.03 3.29 4.80
CA LEU A 27 -1.94 3.45 3.67
C LEU A 27 -2.72 2.16 3.46
N LEU A 28 -4.06 2.25 3.40
CA LEU A 28 -4.95 1.14 3.09
C LEU A 28 -5.78 1.52 1.87
N LEU A 29 -5.66 0.76 0.77
CA LEU A 29 -6.40 1.02 -0.45
C LEU A 29 -7.33 -0.14 -0.77
N GLN A 30 -8.60 0.18 -1.04
CA GLN A 30 -9.60 -0.76 -1.53
C GLN A 30 -9.90 -0.54 -3.01
N GLU A 31 -10.42 -1.58 -3.67
CA GLU A 31 -10.74 -1.60 -5.10
C GLU A 31 -9.56 -1.16 -5.97
N THR A 32 -8.37 -1.72 -5.71
CA THR A 32 -7.17 -1.37 -6.50
C THR A 32 -7.27 -1.80 -7.97
N TYR A 33 -8.14 -2.79 -8.26
CA TYR A 33 -8.36 -3.42 -9.56
C TYR A 33 -7.07 -3.99 -10.18
N LEU A 34 -6.13 -4.39 -9.31
CA LEU A 34 -4.94 -5.14 -9.70
C LEU A 34 -5.31 -6.61 -9.87
N SER A 35 -4.95 -7.18 -11.02
CA SER A 35 -5.13 -8.62 -11.29
C SER A 35 -3.80 -9.36 -11.21
N LYS A 36 -3.80 -10.70 -11.07
CA LYS A 36 -2.54 -11.47 -11.05
C LYS A 36 -1.64 -11.26 -12.28
N LYS A 37 -2.21 -10.82 -13.41
CA LYS A 37 -1.46 -10.46 -14.63
C LYS A 37 -0.82 -9.07 -14.56
N THR A 38 -1.19 -8.23 -13.59
CA THR A 38 -0.60 -6.92 -13.40
C THR A 38 0.71 -7.00 -12.62
N TYR A 39 1.72 -6.25 -13.09
CA TYR A 39 2.94 -6.03 -12.34
C TYR A 39 2.67 -5.41 -10.97
N ARG A 40 3.65 -5.49 -10.07
CA ARG A 40 3.58 -4.91 -8.73
C ARG A 40 3.27 -3.42 -8.79
N CYS A 41 2.28 -2.98 -8.03
CA CYS A 41 1.98 -1.55 -7.93
C CYS A 41 3.08 -0.85 -7.14
N ARG A 42 3.64 0.23 -7.71
CA ARG A 42 4.64 1.06 -7.05
C ARG A 42 4.00 2.37 -6.63
N ILE A 43 3.91 2.58 -5.32
CA ILE A 43 3.53 3.87 -4.72
C ILE A 43 4.82 4.53 -4.22
N PRO A 44 5.27 5.65 -4.82
CA PRO A 44 6.53 6.29 -4.43
C PRO A 44 6.60 6.64 -2.94
N GLY A 45 7.65 6.18 -2.26
CA GLY A 45 7.87 6.42 -0.83
C GLY A 45 7.12 5.47 0.12
N TYR A 46 6.51 4.41 -0.42
CA TYR A 46 5.82 3.39 0.35
C TYR A 46 6.26 1.99 -0.03
N SER A 47 6.52 1.18 1.00
CA SER A 47 6.68 -0.26 0.92
C SER A 47 5.31 -0.92 1.03
N CYS A 48 4.92 -1.69 0.01
CA CYS A 48 3.55 -2.18 -0.13
C CYS A 48 3.44 -3.71 -0.23
N ILE A 49 2.40 -4.27 0.38
CA ILE A 49 1.88 -5.61 0.12
C ILE A 49 0.52 -5.48 -0.58
N GLU A 50 0.21 -6.42 -1.48
CA GLU A 50 -0.91 -6.29 -2.41
C GLU A 50 -1.68 -7.60 -2.57
N SER A 51 -3.00 -7.53 -2.41
CA SER A 51 -3.93 -8.59 -2.78
C SER A 51 -4.48 -8.34 -4.17
N LYS A 52 -4.27 -9.30 -5.08
CA LYS A 52 -4.70 -9.21 -6.48
C LYS A 52 -5.83 -10.21 -6.74
N SER A 53 -6.86 -9.77 -7.48
CA SER A 53 -7.92 -10.68 -7.93
C SER A 53 -7.51 -11.48 -9.16
N GLU A 54 -8.10 -12.67 -9.30
CA GLU A 54 -8.06 -13.46 -10.53
C GLU A 54 -8.93 -12.84 -11.62
N ILE A 55 -9.99 -12.13 -11.22
CA ILE A 55 -10.96 -11.54 -12.13
C ILE A 55 -10.38 -10.24 -12.70
N THR A 56 -10.28 -10.15 -14.02
CA THR A 56 -9.66 -9.01 -14.72
C THR A 56 -10.57 -7.79 -14.86
N LYS A 57 -11.90 -7.94 -14.72
CA LYS A 57 -12.88 -6.87 -14.91
C LYS A 57 -13.87 -6.85 -13.74
N GLY A 58 -13.93 -5.74 -12.99
CA GLY A 58 -14.69 -5.65 -11.74
C GLY A 58 -14.11 -6.48 -10.59
N GLY A 59 -12.89 -6.99 -10.74
CA GLY A 59 -12.22 -7.76 -9.70
C GLY A 59 -11.90 -6.89 -8.48
N THR A 60 -11.95 -7.48 -7.29
CA THR A 60 -11.54 -6.82 -6.06
C THR A 60 -10.00 -6.68 -6.00
N GLY A 61 -9.50 -5.86 -5.08
CA GLY A 61 -8.06 -5.72 -4.90
C GLY A 61 -7.76 -4.82 -3.73
N LEU A 62 -6.75 -5.19 -2.95
CA LEU A 62 -6.38 -4.49 -1.72
C LEU A 62 -4.89 -4.19 -1.74
N LEU A 63 -4.50 -3.09 -1.12
CA LEU A 63 -3.08 -2.76 -0.92
C LEU A 63 -2.90 -2.15 0.47
N ILE A 64 -1.89 -2.65 1.18
CA ILE A 64 -1.40 -2.03 2.41
C ILE A 64 0.00 -1.48 2.13
N GLY A 65 0.18 -0.19 2.36
CA GLY A 65 1.45 0.51 2.22
C GLY A 65 1.93 1.09 3.54
N VAL A 66 3.23 1.05 3.77
CA VAL A 66 3.89 1.72 4.88
C VAL A 66 4.91 2.70 4.34
N ARG A 67 4.92 3.92 4.87
CA ARG A 67 5.80 5.00 4.42
C ARG A 67 7.26 4.66 4.77
N ASP A 68 8.16 4.67 3.79
CA ASP A 68 9.54 4.17 3.94
C ASP A 68 10.33 4.88 5.06
N LYS A 69 10.04 6.16 5.32
CA LYS A 69 10.73 6.99 6.33
C LYS A 69 9.97 7.12 7.65
N SER A 70 8.92 6.32 7.86
CA SER A 70 8.14 6.33 9.11
C SER A 70 8.81 5.56 10.26
N GLY A 71 9.85 4.79 9.97
CA GLY A 71 10.40 3.82 10.93
C GLY A 71 9.50 2.61 11.12
N LEU A 72 8.52 2.38 10.23
CA LEU A 72 7.69 1.19 10.23
C LEU A 72 8.10 0.23 9.12
N LYS A 73 7.93 -1.06 9.34
CA LYS A 73 8.09 -2.13 8.35
C LYS A 73 6.80 -2.93 8.28
N ILE A 74 6.49 -3.44 7.09
CA ILE A 74 5.32 -4.28 6.85
C ILE A 74 5.72 -5.65 6.35
N THR A 75 5.08 -6.67 6.91
CA THR A 75 5.18 -8.06 6.46
C THR A 75 3.79 -8.57 6.12
N GLU A 76 3.70 -9.38 5.08
CA GLU A 76 2.46 -10.06 4.70
C GLU A 76 2.12 -11.17 5.72
N LEU A 77 0.87 -11.23 6.17
CA LEU A 77 0.39 -12.30 7.06
C LEU A 77 -0.64 -13.19 6.34
N ASN A 78 -1.73 -12.61 5.81
CA ASN A 78 -2.71 -13.32 5.00
C ASN A 78 -3.19 -12.46 3.83
N ILE A 79 -3.38 -13.10 2.68
CA ILE A 79 -3.90 -12.47 1.47
C ILE A 79 -5.12 -13.22 0.95
N ASN A 80 -6.23 -12.51 0.85
CA ASN A 80 -7.42 -12.90 0.10
C ASN A 80 -7.89 -11.72 -0.78
N PRO A 81 -8.50 -11.95 -1.95
CA PRO A 81 -9.01 -10.87 -2.79
C PRO A 81 -10.00 -9.92 -2.11
N THR A 82 -10.72 -10.35 -1.06
CA THR A 82 -11.74 -9.54 -0.35
C THR A 82 -11.31 -9.05 1.03
N TRP A 83 -10.24 -9.63 1.60
CA TRP A 83 -9.65 -9.19 2.86
C TRP A 83 -8.15 -9.51 2.90
N MET A 84 -7.34 -8.69 3.57
CA MET A 84 -5.93 -9.00 3.79
C MET A 84 -5.47 -8.50 5.15
N SER A 85 -4.46 -9.14 5.71
CA SER A 85 -3.80 -8.74 6.95
C SER A 85 -2.30 -8.62 6.71
N GLY A 86 -1.71 -7.63 7.37
CA GLY A 86 -0.27 -7.41 7.41
C GLY A 86 0.15 -7.08 8.84
N GLU A 87 1.35 -7.51 9.21
CA GLU A 87 1.97 -7.15 10.46
C GLU A 87 2.81 -5.89 10.26
N ILE A 88 2.63 -4.90 11.14
CA ILE A 88 3.39 -3.65 11.11
C ILE A 88 4.24 -3.57 12.37
N LEU A 89 5.55 -3.49 12.18
CA LEU A 89 6.54 -3.42 13.26
C LEU A 89 7.28 -2.09 13.19
N GLY A 90 7.54 -1.50 14.36
CA GLY A 90 8.47 -0.38 14.47
C GLY A 90 9.91 -0.87 14.30
N SER A 91 10.59 -0.39 13.26
CA SER A 91 12.05 -0.44 13.15
C SER A 91 12.62 0.65 14.04
N LEU A 92 13.29 0.25 15.13
CA LEU A 92 14.21 1.13 15.83
C LEU A 92 15.43 1.36 14.94
N ASP A 93 15.29 2.17 13.90
CA ASP A 93 16.45 2.70 13.22
C ASP A 93 17.13 3.64 14.21
N LYS A 94 18.12 3.09 14.93
CA LYS A 94 19.00 3.82 15.83
C LYS A 94 19.70 4.92 15.03
N LYS A 95 19.05 6.07 14.88
CA LYS A 95 19.73 7.36 15.00
C LYS A 95 19.78 7.72 16.48
N ILE A 96 20.39 6.84 17.27
CA ILE A 96 20.94 7.24 18.56
C ILE A 96 22.20 8.03 18.20
N ALA A 97 22.19 9.28 18.63
CA ALA A 97 23.27 10.25 18.61
C ALA A 97 24.67 9.63 18.52
N LEU A 98 25.41 9.99 17.50
CA LEU A 98 26.83 10.27 17.66
C LEU A 98 27.01 11.74 17.31
N ASN A 99 27.51 12.45 18.31
CA ASN A 99 27.78 13.89 18.35
C ASN A 99 28.60 14.38 17.16
#